data_AF-A0ABD2Q370-F1
#
_entry.id   AF-A0ABD2Q370-F1
#
_cell.length_a   1.000
_cell.length_b   1.000
_cell.length_c   1.000
_cell.angle_alpha   90.00
_cell.angle_beta   90.00
_cell.angle_gamma   90.00
#
_symmetry.space_group_name_H-M   'P 1'
#
loop_
_entity.id
_entity.type
_entity.pdbx_description
1 polymer ?
#
loop_
_entity_poly.entity_id
_entity_poly.type
_entity_poly.pdbx_seq_one_letter_code
_entity_poly.pdbx_strand_id
1 'polypeptide(L)'
;MPRPQLILTMYGNKIIDQSDNAILHKSLWKTAAKTVTWILDNGEASGIAKNAGEAIKLFHEAHGVGKICGLAISPWRKIPAKKQLRSESYIGLYPARYRPGLANCDSQYNLDTRHTHYMFIDTNEENESASEIKFRGILEKHLVHWPQKETARSTGVFAHSSRQNSDRIPICGLLSGGDEQLLPVIHHTFVQNQIPFLVIDVSCLLKNDFDSTLEDWRRYLLTA
;
A
#
# COMPACT_ATOMS: atom_id res chain seq x y z
N MET A 1 -13.73 6.82 5.87
CA MET A 1 -13.25 5.42 5.86
C MET A 1 -13.40 4.81 7.25
N PRO A 2 -14.00 3.62 7.42
CA PRO A 2 -14.10 2.95 8.72
C PRO A 2 -12.72 2.59 9.29
N ARG A 3 -12.60 2.52 10.62
CA ARG A 3 -11.34 2.14 11.30
C ARG A 3 -10.92 0.71 10.87
N PRO A 4 -9.66 0.48 10.47
CA PRO A 4 -9.23 -0.85 10.04
C PRO A 4 -9.14 -1.79 11.24
N GLN A 5 -9.45 -3.05 10.98
CA GLN A 5 -9.15 -4.18 11.84
C GLN A 5 -7.96 -5.00 11.31
N LEU A 6 -7.55 -4.74 10.06
CA LEU A 6 -6.37 -5.28 9.42
C LEU A 6 -5.89 -4.30 8.35
N ILE A 7 -4.57 -4.18 8.20
CA ILE A 7 -3.94 -3.42 7.12
C ILE A 7 -3.05 -4.36 6.31
N LEU A 8 -3.24 -4.36 5.00
CA LEU A 8 -2.40 -5.07 4.05
C LEU A 8 -1.62 -4.02 3.25
N THR A 9 -0.31 -3.93 3.46
CA THR A 9 0.56 -3.02 2.70
C THR A 9 1.19 -3.76 1.52
N MET A 10 1.00 -3.29 0.30
CA MET A 10 1.34 -4.04 -0.93
C MET A 10 2.44 -3.36 -1.73
N TYR A 11 3.38 -4.15 -2.24
CA TYR A 11 4.50 -3.69 -3.05
C TYR A 11 4.68 -4.61 -4.26
N GLY A 12 5.17 -4.01 -5.33
CA GLY A 12 5.55 -4.72 -6.54
C GLY A 12 4.83 -4.22 -7.78
N ASN A 13 5.59 -4.11 -8.86
CA ASN A 13 5.12 -3.72 -10.18
C ASN A 13 4.92 -4.93 -11.11
N LYS A 14 5.07 -6.16 -10.60
CA LYS A 14 4.93 -7.35 -11.42
C LYS A 14 3.48 -7.55 -11.83
N ILE A 15 3.27 -7.81 -13.12
CA ILE A 15 2.02 -8.38 -13.61
C ILE A 15 1.96 -9.83 -13.11
N ILE A 16 1.02 -10.08 -12.22
CA ILE A 16 0.75 -11.39 -11.64
C ILE A 16 0.01 -12.24 -12.69
N ASP A 17 0.34 -13.52 -12.78
CA ASP A 17 -0.38 -14.43 -13.66
C ASP A 17 -1.83 -14.68 -13.19
N GLN A 18 -2.63 -15.34 -14.03
CA GLN A 18 -4.06 -15.52 -13.73
C GLN A 18 -4.31 -16.38 -12.49
N SER A 19 -3.47 -17.40 -12.24
CA SER A 19 -3.58 -18.29 -11.10
C SER A 19 -3.30 -17.56 -9.79
N ASP A 20 -2.17 -16.88 -9.71
CA ASP A 20 -1.75 -16.13 -8.52
C ASP A 20 -2.69 -14.95 -8.26
N ASN A 21 -3.19 -14.30 -9.32
CA ASN A 21 -4.18 -13.25 -9.18
C ASN A 21 -5.50 -13.78 -8.59
N ALA A 22 -5.95 -14.97 -9.00
CA ALA A 22 -7.14 -15.59 -8.42
C ALA A 22 -6.94 -15.93 -6.93
N ILE A 23 -5.73 -16.36 -6.54
CA ILE A 23 -5.38 -16.61 -5.13
C ILE A 23 -5.37 -15.30 -4.34
N LEU A 24 -4.78 -14.24 -4.88
CA LEU A 24 -4.78 -12.91 -4.29
C LEU A 24 -6.21 -12.41 -4.08
N HIS A 25 -7.05 -12.40 -5.11
CA HIS A 25 -8.44 -11.97 -5.02
C HIS A 25 -9.20 -12.75 -3.94
N LYS A 26 -9.09 -14.08 -3.96
CA LYS A 26 -9.76 -14.96 -2.98
C LYS A 26 -9.29 -14.71 -1.56
N SER A 27 -7.99 -14.45 -1.35
CA SER A 27 -7.44 -14.16 -0.02
C SER A 27 -7.92 -12.81 0.51
N LEU A 28 -7.92 -11.77 -0.33
CA LEU A 28 -8.44 -10.44 0.03
C LEU A 28 -9.92 -10.49 0.38
N TRP A 29 -10.72 -11.20 -0.41
CA TRP A 29 -12.16 -11.37 -0.18
C TRP A 29 -12.46 -12.09 1.12
N LYS A 30 -11.81 -13.24 1.35
CA LYS A 30 -11.99 -14.00 2.60
C LYS A 30 -11.63 -13.18 3.82
N THR A 31 -10.64 -12.32 3.69
CA THR A 31 -10.18 -11.43 4.75
C THR A 31 -11.20 -10.30 4.99
N ALA A 32 -11.58 -9.56 3.95
CA ALA A 32 -12.56 -8.48 4.01
C ALA A 32 -13.97 -8.93 4.45
N ALA A 33 -14.34 -10.19 4.20
CA ALA A 33 -15.58 -10.76 4.72
C ALA A 33 -15.60 -10.83 6.26
N LYS A 34 -14.44 -10.99 6.90
CA LYS A 34 -14.30 -11.16 8.35
C LYS A 34 -13.91 -9.87 9.07
N THR A 35 -13.09 -9.04 8.44
CA THR A 35 -12.52 -7.83 9.05
C THR A 35 -12.79 -6.60 8.20
N VAL A 36 -12.76 -5.42 8.81
CA VAL A 36 -12.58 -4.17 8.06
C VAL A 36 -11.11 -4.09 7.63
N THR A 37 -10.85 -4.23 6.33
CA THR A 37 -9.50 -4.34 5.78
C THR A 37 -9.14 -3.10 4.97
N TRP A 38 -8.01 -2.49 5.31
CA TRP A 38 -7.39 -1.49 4.45
C TRP A 38 -6.33 -2.15 3.57
N ILE A 39 -6.34 -1.79 2.29
CA ILE A 39 -5.24 -2.07 1.36
C ILE A 39 -4.46 -0.78 1.20
N LEU A 40 -3.19 -0.81 1.56
CA LEU A 40 -2.25 0.30 1.40
C LEU A 40 -1.30 -0.02 0.26
N ASP A 41 -1.34 0.74 -0.82
CA ASP A 41 -0.45 0.55 -1.97
C ASP A 41 -0.13 1.91 -2.62
N ASN A 42 0.43 1.87 -3.82
CA ASN A 42 0.80 3.06 -4.58
C ASN A 42 -0.31 3.56 -5.53
N GLY A 43 -1.37 2.76 -5.76
CA GLY A 43 -2.54 3.12 -6.56
C GLY A 43 -2.34 3.15 -8.06
N GLU A 44 -1.33 2.44 -8.58
CA GLU A 44 -1.09 2.35 -10.02
C GLU A 44 -2.13 1.48 -10.71
N ALA A 45 -2.52 1.88 -11.93
CA ALA A 45 -3.29 1.04 -12.84
C ALA A 45 -2.45 -0.08 -13.49
N SER A 46 -1.35 -0.49 -12.85
CA SER A 46 -0.44 -1.57 -13.23
C SER A 46 -0.03 -2.39 -11.98
N GLY A 47 0.66 -3.51 -12.19
CA GLY A 47 1.21 -4.34 -11.11
C GLY A 47 0.19 -4.81 -10.06
N ILE A 48 0.67 -5.05 -8.83
CA ILE A 48 -0.18 -5.56 -7.74
C ILE A 48 -1.29 -4.59 -7.33
N ALA A 49 -1.06 -3.28 -7.45
CA ALA A 49 -2.06 -2.25 -7.12
C ALA A 49 -3.28 -2.35 -8.04
N LYS A 50 -3.06 -2.61 -9.33
CA LYS A 50 -4.14 -2.90 -10.27
C LYS A 50 -4.93 -4.13 -9.83
N ASN A 51 -4.27 -5.23 -9.53
CA ASN A 51 -4.95 -6.45 -9.09
C ASN A 51 -5.76 -6.21 -7.80
N ALA A 52 -5.20 -5.46 -6.85
CA ALA A 52 -5.91 -5.07 -5.63
C ALA A 52 -7.15 -4.21 -5.91
N GLY A 53 -7.05 -3.21 -6.78
CA GLY A 53 -8.19 -2.39 -7.22
C GLY A 53 -9.29 -3.21 -7.87
N GLU A 54 -8.91 -4.24 -8.64
CA GLU A 54 -9.81 -5.22 -9.25
C GLU A 54 -10.58 -6.01 -8.19
N ALA A 55 -9.87 -6.54 -7.19
CA ALA A 55 -10.46 -7.25 -6.06
C ALA A 55 -11.38 -6.35 -5.22
N ILE A 56 -11.00 -5.08 -4.98
CA ILE A 56 -11.81 -4.09 -4.25
C ILE A 56 -13.13 -3.83 -4.97
N LYS A 57 -13.08 -3.52 -6.28
CA LYS A 57 -14.27 -3.24 -7.09
C LYS A 57 -15.23 -4.42 -7.05
N LEU A 58 -14.74 -5.62 -7.37
CA LEU A 58 -15.57 -6.82 -7.39
C LEU A 58 -16.17 -7.10 -6.00
N PHE A 59 -15.41 -6.86 -4.92
CA PHE A 59 -15.92 -7.03 -3.56
C PHE A 59 -17.04 -6.04 -3.25
N HIS A 60 -16.89 -4.76 -3.63
CA HIS A 60 -17.94 -3.75 -3.44
C HIS A 60 -19.20 -4.06 -4.23
N GLU A 61 -19.06 -4.60 -5.44
CA GLU A 61 -20.19 -5.06 -6.26
C GLU A 61 -20.95 -6.22 -5.59
N ALA A 62 -20.24 -7.13 -4.92
CA ALA A 62 -20.85 -8.30 -4.28
C ALA A 62 -21.36 -8.06 -2.85
N HIS A 63 -20.69 -7.21 -2.07
CA HIS A 63 -20.89 -7.07 -0.62
C HIS A 63 -21.12 -5.63 -0.15
N GLY A 64 -21.11 -4.66 -1.06
CA GLY A 64 -21.21 -3.23 -0.74
C GLY A 64 -19.90 -2.62 -0.24
N VAL A 65 -19.94 -1.31 -0.01
CA VAL A 65 -18.78 -0.51 0.42
C VAL A 65 -18.52 -0.62 1.92
N GLY A 66 -17.28 -0.34 2.34
CA GLY A 66 -16.93 -0.09 3.75
C GLY A 66 -16.20 -1.22 4.47
N LYS A 67 -16.28 -2.47 3.99
CA LYS A 67 -15.49 -3.59 4.54
C LYS A 67 -14.07 -3.65 4.00
N ILE A 68 -13.88 -3.32 2.73
CA ILE A 68 -12.56 -3.20 2.10
C ILE A 68 -12.37 -1.77 1.59
N CYS A 69 -11.22 -1.18 1.87
CA CYS A 69 -10.88 0.18 1.44
C CYS A 69 -9.47 0.19 0.85
N GLY A 70 -9.33 0.61 -0.41
CA GLY A 70 -8.02 0.90 -1.02
C GLY A 70 -7.59 2.32 -0.71
N LEU A 71 -6.48 2.47 -0.02
CA LEU A 71 -5.79 3.72 0.26
C LEU A 71 -4.46 3.74 -0.53
N ALA A 72 -4.43 4.53 -1.58
CA ALA A 72 -3.27 4.68 -2.44
C ALA A 72 -2.40 5.87 -2.01
N ILE A 73 -1.08 5.68 -1.93
CA ILE A 73 -0.09 6.74 -1.75
C ILE A 73 0.58 6.97 -3.09
N SER A 74 0.31 8.09 -3.75
CA SER A 74 0.79 8.32 -5.12
C SER A 74 1.61 9.60 -5.24
N PRO A 75 2.71 9.61 -6.01
CA PRO A 75 3.54 10.79 -6.22
C PRO A 75 2.82 11.81 -7.10
N TRP A 76 2.43 12.96 -6.55
CA TRP A 76 1.59 13.97 -7.23
C TRP A 76 2.14 14.39 -8.60
N ARG A 77 3.47 14.48 -8.71
CA ARG A 77 4.14 14.99 -9.90
C ARG A 77 4.16 14.02 -11.06
N LYS A 78 4.14 12.71 -10.81
CA LYS A 78 4.11 11.68 -11.85
C LYS A 78 2.72 11.38 -12.38
N ILE A 79 1.68 11.88 -11.71
CA ILE A 79 0.29 11.67 -12.14
C ILE A 79 0.03 12.44 -13.44
N PRO A 80 -0.31 11.74 -14.55
CA PRO A 80 -0.71 12.38 -15.78
C PRO A 80 -2.02 13.12 -15.56
N ALA A 81 -2.24 14.21 -16.31
CA ALA A 81 -3.45 15.01 -16.22
C ALA A 81 -3.81 15.53 -14.81
N LYS A 82 -2.87 15.59 -13.86
CA LYS A 82 -3.04 16.15 -12.49
C LYS A 82 -3.67 17.55 -12.42
N LYS A 83 -3.56 18.33 -13.50
CA LYS A 83 -4.26 19.62 -13.65
C LYS A 83 -5.79 19.48 -13.48
N GLN A 84 -6.38 18.34 -13.87
CA GLN A 84 -7.80 18.04 -13.68
C GLN A 84 -8.20 17.90 -12.20
N LEU A 85 -7.23 17.66 -11.31
CA LEU A 85 -7.43 17.47 -9.88
C LEU A 85 -7.06 18.73 -9.07
N ARG A 86 -6.62 19.81 -9.73
CA ARG A 86 -6.21 21.05 -9.07
C ARG A 86 -7.34 22.08 -9.09
N SER A 87 -7.65 22.66 -7.93
CA SER A 87 -8.54 23.82 -7.82
C SER A 87 -7.77 25.10 -8.15
N GLU A 88 -8.25 25.91 -9.09
CA GLU A 88 -7.64 27.22 -9.41
C GLU A 88 -7.83 28.23 -8.27
N SER A 89 -8.99 28.18 -7.61
CA SER A 89 -9.40 29.07 -6.51
C SER A 89 -8.95 28.64 -5.12
N TYR A 90 -8.21 27.52 -5.00
CA TYR A 90 -7.75 26.93 -3.73
C TYR A 90 -8.83 26.58 -2.68
N ILE A 91 -10.12 26.71 -2.99
CA ILE A 91 -11.25 26.35 -2.10
C ILE A 91 -11.62 24.86 -2.15
N GLY A 92 -10.90 24.07 -2.96
CA GLY A 92 -11.18 22.66 -3.18
C GLY A 92 -11.97 22.40 -4.47
N LEU A 93 -11.86 21.18 -4.98
CA LEU A 93 -12.50 20.75 -6.22
C LEU A 93 -13.45 19.58 -5.93
N TYR A 94 -14.75 19.87 -5.80
CA TYR A 94 -15.76 18.84 -5.60
C TYR A 94 -17.05 19.17 -6.38
N PRO A 95 -17.55 18.26 -7.23
CA PRO A 95 -16.92 16.99 -7.62
C PRO A 95 -15.72 17.21 -8.57
N ALA A 96 -14.58 16.60 -8.27
CA ALA A 96 -13.46 16.49 -9.21
C ALA A 96 -13.73 15.36 -10.21
N ARG A 97 -13.38 15.57 -11.48
CA ARG A 97 -13.44 14.53 -12.51
C ARG A 97 -12.05 14.27 -13.04
N TYR A 98 -11.57 13.05 -12.83
CA TYR A 98 -10.29 12.59 -13.35
C TYR A 98 -10.54 11.62 -14.50
N ARG A 99 -9.93 11.90 -15.64
CA ARG A 99 -9.80 10.94 -16.75
C ARG A 99 -8.31 10.65 -16.91
N PRO A 100 -7.89 9.38 -16.69
CA PRO A 100 -6.51 8.98 -16.95
C PRO A 100 -6.10 9.40 -18.35
N GLY A 101 -4.94 10.04 -18.46
CA GLY A 101 -4.35 10.35 -19.76
C GLY A 101 -3.74 9.10 -20.40
N LEU A 102 -3.35 9.21 -21.66
CA LEU A 102 -2.36 8.29 -22.22
C LEU A 102 -1.04 8.56 -21.47
N ALA A 103 -0.44 7.50 -20.92
CA ALA A 103 0.92 7.62 -20.40
C ALA A 103 1.84 7.88 -21.59
N ASN A 104 2.51 9.03 -21.58
CA ASN A 104 3.37 9.45 -22.69
C ASN A 104 4.83 9.01 -22.50
N CYS A 105 5.15 8.41 -21.35
CA CYS A 105 6.45 7.83 -21.03
C CYS A 105 6.33 6.85 -19.85
N ASP A 106 7.30 5.94 -19.73
CA ASP A 106 7.31 4.88 -18.71
C ASP A 106 7.44 5.40 -17.27
N SER A 107 7.79 6.68 -17.08
CA SER A 107 7.89 7.32 -15.77
C SER A 107 6.57 7.89 -15.25
N GLN A 108 5.49 7.87 -16.04
CA GLN A 108 4.19 8.39 -15.64
C GLN A 108 3.35 7.37 -14.89
N TYR A 109 2.62 7.89 -13.90
CA TYR A 109 1.94 7.09 -12.89
C TYR A 109 0.42 7.16 -13.05
N ASN A 110 -0.15 6.27 -13.84
CA ASN A 110 -1.60 6.24 -14.07
C ASN A 110 -2.34 5.75 -12.81
N LEU A 111 -3.21 6.59 -12.26
CA LEU A 111 -4.03 6.24 -11.10
C LEU A 111 -5.10 5.18 -11.44
N ASP A 112 -5.21 4.18 -10.57
CA ASP A 112 -6.24 3.16 -10.65
C ASP A 112 -7.60 3.60 -10.09
N THR A 113 -8.54 3.92 -10.97
CA THR A 113 -9.87 4.46 -10.59
C THR A 113 -10.73 3.59 -9.63
N ARG A 114 -10.28 2.40 -9.22
CA ARG A 114 -11.00 1.49 -8.33
C ARG A 114 -10.58 1.61 -6.86
N HIS A 115 -9.54 2.37 -6.55
CA HIS A 115 -9.20 2.71 -5.18
C HIS A 115 -10.22 3.68 -4.58
N THR A 116 -10.38 3.61 -3.27
CA THR A 116 -11.40 4.40 -2.56
C THR A 116 -10.88 5.75 -2.08
N HIS A 117 -9.59 5.83 -1.76
CA HIS A 117 -8.94 7.00 -1.20
C HIS A 117 -7.53 7.14 -1.77
N TYR A 118 -7.09 8.38 -1.95
CA TYR A 118 -5.75 8.72 -2.41
C TYR A 118 -5.09 9.72 -1.47
N MET A 119 -3.81 9.53 -1.23
CA MET A 119 -2.89 10.50 -0.64
C MET A 119 -1.86 10.89 -1.70
N PHE A 120 -1.95 12.13 -2.18
CA PHE A 120 -0.99 12.64 -3.16
C PHE A 120 0.20 13.29 -2.44
N ILE A 121 1.39 12.77 -2.69
CA ILE A 121 2.64 13.26 -2.10
C ILE A 121 3.27 14.23 -3.09
N ASP A 122 3.29 15.53 -2.75
CA ASP A 122 3.99 16.56 -3.53
C ASP A 122 5.41 16.75 -2.99
N THR A 123 6.39 16.75 -3.89
CA THR A 123 7.81 16.76 -3.56
C THR A 123 8.49 17.88 -4.34
N ASN A 124 9.35 18.64 -3.69
CA ASN A 124 10.02 19.81 -4.26
C ASN A 124 11.33 19.49 -5.01
N GLU A 125 11.92 18.31 -4.81
CA GLU A 125 13.24 17.94 -5.33
C GLU A 125 13.17 16.89 -6.46
N GLU A 126 14.20 16.87 -7.31
CA GLU A 126 14.37 16.03 -8.51
C GLU A 126 14.27 14.51 -8.25
N ASN A 127 14.36 14.06 -6.99
CA ASN A 127 14.24 12.66 -6.58
C ASN A 127 12.83 12.33 -6.04
N GLU A 128 11.85 12.35 -6.95
CA GLU A 128 10.43 12.13 -6.66
C GLU A 128 10.13 10.79 -5.96
N SER A 129 10.86 9.71 -6.29
CA SER A 129 10.62 8.38 -5.72
C SER A 129 11.02 8.26 -4.24
N ALA A 130 12.08 8.94 -3.80
CA ALA A 130 12.60 8.82 -2.43
C ALA A 130 11.65 9.40 -1.37
N SER A 131 10.92 10.45 -1.73
CA SER A 131 10.02 11.14 -0.81
C SER A 131 8.72 10.39 -0.56
N GLU A 132 8.15 9.76 -1.60
CA GLU A 132 6.99 8.86 -1.46
C GLU A 132 7.35 7.68 -0.54
N ILE A 133 8.50 7.06 -0.79
CA ILE A 133 9.05 5.96 0.01
C ILE A 133 9.19 6.37 1.48
N LYS A 134 9.79 7.54 1.74
CA LYS A 134 9.97 8.06 3.10
C LYS A 134 8.63 8.31 3.78
N PHE A 135 7.68 8.94 3.10
CA PHE A 135 6.35 9.18 3.63
C PHE A 135 5.66 7.87 4.00
N ARG A 136 5.68 6.89 3.09
CA ARG A 136 5.09 5.57 3.29
C ARG A 136 5.70 4.85 4.50
N GLY A 137 7.03 4.84 4.62
CA GLY A 137 7.72 4.26 5.78
C GLY A 137 7.31 4.91 7.11
N ILE A 138 7.19 6.24 7.15
CA ILE A 138 6.70 6.96 8.34
C ILE A 138 5.24 6.61 8.63
N LEU A 139 4.37 6.57 7.62
CA LEU A 139 2.97 6.22 7.79
C LEU A 139 2.82 4.80 8.35
N GLU A 140 3.50 3.83 7.77
CA GLU A 140 3.49 2.43 8.21
C GLU A 140 3.98 2.29 9.65
N LYS A 141 5.04 3.01 10.04
CA LYS A 141 5.50 3.08 11.43
C LYS A 141 4.42 3.55 12.38
N HIS A 142 3.62 4.55 11.99
CA HIS A 142 2.50 5.02 12.80
C HIS A 142 1.36 3.99 12.84
N LEU A 143 1.06 3.33 11.72
CA LEU A 143 0.00 2.33 11.62
C LEU A 143 0.29 1.09 12.48
N VAL A 144 1.54 0.64 12.56
CA VAL A 144 1.98 -0.47 13.45
C VAL A 144 1.63 -0.20 14.92
N HIS A 145 1.66 1.07 15.33
CA HIS A 145 1.38 1.48 16.71
C HIS A 145 -0.06 1.94 16.92
N TRP A 146 -0.91 1.87 15.89
CA TRP A 146 -2.27 2.37 15.97
C TRP A 146 -3.15 1.40 16.78
N PRO A 147 -3.77 1.83 17.90
CA PRO A 147 -4.59 0.94 18.72
C PRO A 147 -5.85 0.48 17.98
N GLN A 148 -6.35 -0.72 18.24
CA GLN A 148 -7.53 -1.25 17.58
C GLN A 148 -8.83 -0.61 18.13
N LYS A 149 -8.85 -0.23 19.40
CA LYS A 149 -9.95 0.46 20.06
C LYS A 149 -9.53 1.90 20.38
N GLU A 150 -10.45 2.85 20.22
CA GLU A 150 -10.28 4.15 20.86
C GLU A 150 -10.30 3.93 22.37
N THR A 151 -9.15 3.99 23.03
CA THR A 151 -9.13 4.11 24.48
C THR A 151 -9.79 5.43 24.80
N ALA A 152 -11.03 5.37 25.31
CA ALA A 152 -11.59 6.47 26.07
C ALA A 152 -10.48 6.94 27.02
N ARG A 153 -10.19 8.25 27.04
CA ARG A 153 -9.26 8.82 28.02
C ARG A 153 -9.83 8.51 29.40
N SER A 154 -9.46 7.37 29.99
CA SER A 154 -9.76 7.06 31.37
C SER A 154 -8.99 8.06 32.21
N THR A 155 -9.68 9.10 32.63
CA THR A 155 -9.31 9.92 33.78
C THR A 155 -9.12 9.00 34.97
N GLY A 156 -7.87 8.86 35.43
CA GLY A 156 -7.57 8.40 36.78
C GLY A 156 -6.94 7.02 36.90
N VAL A 157 -5.79 7.03 37.58
CA VAL A 157 -5.21 5.95 38.41
C VAL A 157 -4.50 4.82 37.66
N PHE A 158 -3.16 4.94 37.63
CA PHE A 158 -2.15 3.88 37.54
C PHE A 158 -2.56 2.58 36.83
N ALA A 159 -2.62 2.59 35.50
CA ALA A 159 -2.57 1.37 34.71
C ALA A 159 -1.11 1.00 34.39
N HIS A 160 -0.41 0.42 35.37
CA HIS A 160 0.70 -0.47 35.07
C HIS A 160 0.12 -1.75 34.49
N SER A 161 -0.05 -1.80 33.18
CA SER A 161 -0.33 -3.03 32.47
C SER A 161 0.54 -3.07 31.23
N SER A 162 1.42 -4.06 31.16
CA SER A 162 2.02 -4.58 29.94
C SER A 162 0.99 -4.56 28.80
N ARG A 163 1.04 -3.53 27.95
CA ARG A 163 0.23 -3.45 26.74
C ARG A 163 0.60 -4.63 25.86
N GLN A 164 -0.21 -5.68 25.91
CA GLN A 164 -0.03 -6.82 25.02
C GLN A 164 -0.15 -6.34 23.57
N ASN A 165 0.60 -6.96 22.68
CA ASN A 165 0.61 -6.65 21.24
C ASN A 165 -0.77 -6.87 20.58
N SER A 166 -1.71 -7.52 21.27
CA SER A 166 -3.06 -7.87 20.83
C SER A 166 -4.03 -6.69 20.69
N ASP A 167 -3.70 -5.51 21.24
CA ASP A 167 -4.55 -4.31 21.16
C ASP A 167 -4.22 -3.40 19.98
N ARG A 168 -3.29 -3.77 19.10
CA ARG A 168 -2.88 -2.98 17.93
C ARG A 168 -3.52 -3.51 16.65
N ILE A 169 -3.68 -2.64 15.66
CA ILE A 169 -4.16 -3.05 14.35
C ILE A 169 -3.08 -3.91 13.68
N PRO A 170 -3.35 -5.18 13.34
CA PRO A 170 -2.38 -6.01 12.64
C PRO A 170 -2.10 -5.43 11.25
N ILE A 171 -0.83 -5.42 10.88
CA ILE A 171 -0.36 -5.02 9.56
C ILE A 171 0.54 -6.10 8.98
N CYS A 172 0.36 -6.38 7.68
CA CYS A 172 1.15 -7.38 6.96
C CYS A 172 1.49 -6.83 5.57
N GLY A 173 2.74 -7.07 5.15
CA GLY A 173 3.25 -6.76 3.82
C GLY A 173 2.92 -7.85 2.82
N LEU A 174 2.61 -7.46 1.58
CA LEU A 174 2.50 -8.36 0.43
C LEU A 174 3.48 -7.88 -0.63
N LEU A 175 4.33 -8.78 -1.12
CA LEU A 175 5.31 -8.48 -2.14
C LEU A 175 5.06 -9.35 -3.37
N SER A 176 4.83 -8.72 -4.51
CA SER A 176 4.78 -9.38 -5.82
C SER A 176 5.81 -8.74 -6.74
N GLY A 177 7.06 -9.20 -6.60
CA GLY A 177 8.13 -8.70 -7.42
C GLY A 177 8.50 -7.24 -7.23
N GLY A 178 9.35 -6.73 -8.12
CA GLY A 178 9.86 -5.36 -8.03
C GLY A 178 11.14 -5.15 -8.78
N ASP A 179 11.50 -3.88 -8.97
CA ASP A 179 12.85 -3.47 -9.35
C ASP A 179 13.68 -3.13 -8.09
N GLU A 180 14.95 -2.78 -8.31
CA GLU A 180 15.88 -2.39 -7.24
C GLU A 180 15.39 -1.15 -6.45
N GLN A 181 14.53 -0.32 -7.04
CA GLN A 181 14.01 0.88 -6.39
C GLN A 181 13.05 0.56 -5.23
N LEU A 182 12.47 -0.64 -5.22
CA LEU A 182 11.62 -1.11 -4.11
C LEU A 182 12.41 -1.66 -2.92
N LEU A 183 13.68 -2.03 -3.08
CA LEU A 183 14.49 -2.64 -2.01
C LEU A 183 14.57 -1.77 -0.75
N PRO A 184 14.87 -0.45 -0.85
CA PRO A 184 14.99 0.37 0.34
C PRO A 184 13.68 0.46 1.11
N VAL A 185 12.55 0.46 0.39
CA VAL A 185 11.20 0.50 0.99
C VAL A 185 10.90 -0.79 1.73
N ILE A 186 11.15 -1.94 1.09
CA ILE A 186 10.89 -3.25 1.67
C ILE A 186 11.77 -3.46 2.89
N HIS A 187 13.07 -3.12 2.79
CA HIS A 187 14.00 -3.18 3.92
C HIS A 187 13.55 -2.28 5.08
N HIS A 188 13.20 -1.02 4.80
CA HIS A 188 12.69 -0.11 5.83
C HIS A 188 11.42 -0.67 6.51
N THR A 189 10.49 -1.22 5.72
CA THR A 189 9.22 -1.77 6.19
C THR A 189 9.43 -3.02 7.04
N PHE A 190 10.28 -3.94 6.60
CA PHE A 190 10.53 -5.20 7.30
C PHE A 190 11.44 -4.99 8.52
N VAL A 191 12.61 -4.37 8.33
CA VAL A 191 13.64 -4.24 9.37
C VAL A 191 13.29 -3.12 10.35
N GLN A 192 12.94 -1.92 9.86
CA GLN A 192 12.75 -0.78 10.75
C GLN A 192 11.33 -0.72 11.34
N ASN A 193 10.32 -1.04 10.55
CA ASN A 193 8.92 -1.02 11.00
C ASN A 193 8.44 -2.36 11.56
N GLN A 194 9.24 -3.43 11.44
CA GLN A 194 8.92 -4.77 11.97
C GLN A 194 7.59 -5.33 11.41
N ILE A 195 7.29 -5.02 10.15
CA ILE A 195 6.09 -5.49 9.46
C ILE A 195 6.45 -6.79 8.72
N PRO A 196 5.79 -7.92 9.04
CA PRO A 196 6.05 -9.19 8.36
C PRO A 196 5.54 -9.16 6.91
N PHE A 197 6.21 -9.88 6.01
CA PHE A 197 5.83 -9.96 4.59
C PHE A 197 5.40 -11.38 4.20
N LEU A 198 4.40 -11.46 3.32
CA LEU A 198 4.12 -12.63 2.49
C LEU A 198 4.56 -12.33 1.05
N VAL A 199 5.45 -13.17 0.52
CA VAL A 199 5.92 -13.08 -0.87
C VAL A 199 5.04 -13.95 -1.74
N ILE A 200 4.31 -13.33 -2.67
CA ILE A 200 3.39 -14.03 -3.58
C ILE A 200 4.16 -14.60 -4.76
N ASP A 201 5.14 -13.85 -5.27
CA ASP A 201 5.95 -14.28 -6.41
C ASP A 201 7.30 -13.55 -6.45
N VAL A 202 8.38 -14.32 -6.58
CA VAL A 202 9.78 -13.87 -6.60
C VAL A 202 10.35 -13.84 -8.03
N SER A 203 9.63 -14.37 -9.02
CA SER A 203 10.21 -14.72 -10.33
C SER A 203 10.61 -13.54 -11.22
N CYS A 204 10.29 -12.30 -10.84
CA CYS A 204 10.83 -11.10 -11.51
C CYS A 204 11.97 -10.41 -10.76
N LEU A 205 12.27 -10.79 -9.52
CA LEU A 205 13.57 -10.50 -8.90
C LEU A 205 14.70 -11.33 -9.56
N LEU A 206 14.33 -12.34 -10.35
CA LEU A 206 15.21 -13.33 -10.97
C LEU A 206 15.53 -13.07 -12.45
N LYS A 207 15.14 -11.92 -13.03
CA LYS A 207 15.34 -11.67 -14.48
C LYS A 207 16.71 -11.11 -14.86
N ASN A 208 17.53 -10.73 -13.89
CA ASN A 208 18.96 -10.53 -14.09
C ASN A 208 19.67 -11.64 -13.30
N ASP A 209 20.60 -12.38 -13.93
CA ASP A 209 21.33 -13.54 -13.37
C ASP A 209 21.66 -13.40 -11.88
N PHE A 210 21.07 -14.24 -11.03
CA PHE A 210 21.20 -14.06 -9.59
C PHE A 210 20.83 -15.30 -8.74
N ASP A 211 21.55 -16.40 -8.92
CA ASP A 211 21.66 -17.40 -7.84
C ASP A 211 22.36 -16.81 -6.59
N SER A 212 23.08 -15.69 -6.73
CA SER A 212 23.73 -14.99 -5.61
C SER A 212 22.81 -14.04 -4.82
N THR A 213 21.73 -13.47 -5.37
CA THR A 213 20.92 -12.49 -4.60
C THR A 213 19.87 -13.14 -3.76
N LEU A 214 19.39 -14.36 -4.00
CA LEU A 214 18.48 -14.97 -3.02
C LEU A 214 19.20 -15.21 -1.69
N GLU A 215 20.48 -15.58 -1.77
CA GLU A 215 21.44 -15.62 -0.66
C GLU A 215 21.76 -14.21 -0.14
N ASP A 216 21.94 -13.18 -0.99
CA ASP A 216 22.14 -11.80 -0.52
C ASP A 216 20.87 -11.17 0.07
N TRP A 217 19.67 -11.56 -0.35
CA TRP A 217 18.38 -11.16 0.22
C TRP A 217 18.18 -11.82 1.57
N ARG A 218 18.49 -13.12 1.68
CA ARG A 218 18.52 -13.83 2.96
C ARG A 218 19.58 -13.23 3.88
N ARG A 219 20.80 -12.94 3.40
CA ARG A 219 21.84 -12.29 4.20
C ARG A 219 21.42 -10.88 4.58
N TYR A 220 21.03 -10.01 3.66
CA TYR A 220 20.64 -8.63 3.94
C TYR A 220 19.45 -8.53 4.90
N LEU A 221 18.48 -9.45 4.84
CA LEU A 221 17.38 -9.52 5.82
C LEU A 221 17.76 -10.19 7.15
N LEU A 222 18.87 -10.94 7.23
CA LEU A 222 19.31 -11.67 8.43
C LEU A 222 20.59 -11.09 9.08
N THR A 223 21.33 -10.19 8.42
CA THR A 223 22.61 -9.63 8.90
C THR A 223 22.56 -8.11 9.17
N ALA A 224 21.43 -7.44 8.94
CA ALA A 224 21.21 -6.03 9.26
C ALA A 224 20.22 -5.88 10.43
#